data_AF-A0A9E4CDX2-F1
#
_entry.id   AF-A0A9E4CDX2-F1
#
_cell.length_a   1.000
_cell.length_b   1.000
_cell.length_c   1.000
_cell.angle_alpha   90.00
_cell.angle_beta   90.00
_cell.angle_gamma   90.00
#
_symmetry.space_group_name_H-M   'P 1'
#
loop_
_entity.id
_entity.type
_entity.pdbx_description
1 polymer ?
#
loop_
_entity_poly.entity_id
_entity_poly.type
_entity_poly.pdbx_seq_one_letter_code
_entity_poly.pdbx_strand_id
1 'polypeptide(L)'
;NPDITPYEYNPDKAKELLAAAGLPDGFETDFWYIPVIRGYFPDSKAIGEAIAADLAKVGIKVNLQTEDWGAYLDDRNKGLFPMWMLGWGSDNGDPDNFIGYHFAHPVGEPKEEDCYNNDELSQLLIDGRIEADIDKREAIYKRAEEIVHEDVPRIPVVWTTSVTVLRNEVKGYTPVVFRDWYEYMSVEK
;
A
#
# COMPACT_ATOMS: atom_id res chain seq x y z
N ASN A 1 8.79 5.17 -10.70
CA ASN A 1 9.26 6.38 -11.41
C ASN A 1 10.45 6.95 -10.65
N PRO A 2 11.68 6.95 -11.22
CA PRO A 2 12.88 7.44 -10.55
C PRO A 2 12.92 8.97 -10.38
N ASP A 3 12.06 9.70 -11.09
CA ASP A 3 12.02 11.17 -11.07
C ASP A 3 11.20 11.72 -9.88
N ILE A 4 10.46 10.85 -9.19
CA ILE A 4 9.69 11.20 -8.00
C ILE A 4 10.63 11.31 -6.80
N THR A 5 10.63 12.48 -6.15
CA THR A 5 11.39 12.71 -4.92
C THR A 5 10.53 12.35 -3.71
N PRO A 6 10.94 11.40 -2.84
CA PRO A 6 10.17 11.05 -1.65
C PRO A 6 9.98 12.21 -0.68
N TYR A 7 8.87 12.21 0.06
CA TYR A 7 8.69 13.12 1.18
C TYR A 7 9.72 12.85 2.28
N GLU A 8 10.39 13.89 2.74
CA GLU A 8 11.34 13.80 3.85
C GLU A 8 10.61 13.69 5.19
N TYR A 9 11.23 12.98 6.14
CA TYR A 9 10.75 12.98 7.52
C TYR A 9 11.01 14.35 8.16
N ASN A 10 9.95 15.15 8.30
CA ASN A 10 10.02 16.49 8.88
C ASN A 10 8.82 16.77 9.80
N PRO A 11 8.93 16.44 11.11
CA PRO A 11 7.87 16.69 12.08
C PRO A 11 7.48 18.16 12.25
N ASP A 12 8.41 19.09 12.05
CA ASP A 12 8.13 20.53 12.16
C ASP A 12 7.25 20.99 10.99
N LYS A 13 7.56 20.53 9.77
CA LYS A 13 6.73 20.80 8.59
C LYS A 13 5.35 20.15 8.71
N ALA A 14 5.27 18.94 9.26
CA ALA A 14 3.98 18.29 9.51
C ALA A 14 3.09 19.10 10.47
N LYS A 15 3.67 19.65 11.55
CA LYS A 15 2.93 20.56 12.47
C LYS A 15 2.46 21.84 11.78
N GLU A 16 3.31 22.43 10.93
CA GLU A 16 2.94 23.60 10.13
C GLU A 16 1.74 23.31 9.22
N LEU A 17 1.75 22.15 8.54
CA LEU A 17 0.66 21.72 7.66
C LEU A 17 -0.63 21.44 8.45
N LEU A 18 -0.54 20.80 9.62
CA LEU A 18 -1.69 20.59 10.50
C LEU A 18 -2.31 21.91 10.96
N ALA A 19 -1.49 22.89 11.37
CA ALA A 19 -1.97 24.22 11.73
C ALA A 19 -2.62 24.94 10.54
N ALA A 20 -2.02 24.86 9.35
CA ALA A 20 -2.59 25.45 8.12
C ALA A 20 -3.93 24.80 7.72
N ALA A 21 -4.10 23.51 8.03
CA ALA A 21 -5.36 22.78 7.86
C ALA A 21 -6.40 23.06 8.96
N GLY A 22 -6.11 23.93 9.93
CA GLY A 22 -7.02 24.25 11.04
C GLY A 22 -7.02 23.23 12.19
N LEU A 23 -5.99 22.37 12.26
CA LEU A 23 -5.80 21.35 13.28
C LEU A 23 -4.50 21.59 14.09
N PRO A 24 -4.27 22.80 14.66
CA PRO A 24 -2.99 23.14 15.29
C PRO A 24 -2.66 22.29 16.52
N ASP A 25 -3.68 21.77 17.21
CA ASP A 25 -3.54 20.89 18.37
C ASP A 25 -3.61 19.40 18.00
N GLY A 26 -3.66 19.09 16.70
CA GLY A 26 -3.85 17.74 16.18
C GLY A 26 -5.27 17.21 16.37
N PHE A 27 -5.42 15.89 16.39
CA PHE A 27 -6.70 15.18 16.51
C PHE A 27 -6.50 13.75 16.98
N GLU A 28 -7.60 13.08 17.34
CA GLU A 28 -7.63 11.66 17.68
C GLU A 28 -8.35 10.86 16.59
N THR A 29 -7.83 9.69 16.22
CA THR A 29 -8.44 8.79 15.23
C THR A 29 -8.09 7.32 15.52
N ASP A 30 -8.82 6.39 14.90
CA ASP A 30 -8.47 4.97 14.94
C ASP A 30 -7.45 4.65 13.84
N PHE A 31 -6.53 3.73 14.12
CA PHE A 31 -5.56 3.22 13.15
C PHE A 31 -5.52 1.69 13.17
N TRP A 32 -5.92 1.10 12.05
CA TRP A 32 -6.14 -0.33 11.93
C TRP A 32 -4.89 -1.04 11.43
N TYR A 33 -4.39 -2.02 12.19
CA TYR A 33 -3.24 -2.84 11.82
C TYR A 33 -3.67 -4.27 11.47
N ILE A 34 -2.86 -4.96 10.66
CA ILE A 34 -3.15 -6.29 10.13
C ILE A 34 -2.96 -7.35 11.25
N PRO A 35 -3.93 -8.26 11.46
CA PRO A 35 -3.89 -9.28 12.52
C PRO A 35 -3.04 -10.51 12.19
N VAL A 36 -2.52 -10.61 10.97
CA VAL A 36 -1.79 -11.77 10.44
C VAL A 36 -0.44 -11.38 9.87
N ILE A 37 0.50 -12.32 9.86
CA ILE A 37 1.82 -12.15 9.23
C ILE A 37 1.64 -12.05 7.72
N ARG A 38 2.20 -11.00 7.13
CA ARG A 38 2.27 -10.81 5.67
C ARG A 38 3.70 -10.50 5.25
N GLY A 39 4.10 -10.90 4.04
CA GLY A 39 5.46 -10.65 3.54
C GLY A 39 5.86 -9.18 3.62
N TYR A 40 4.92 -8.27 3.30
CA TYR A 40 5.12 -6.83 3.33
C TYR A 40 5.07 -6.20 4.73
N PHE A 41 4.40 -6.84 5.70
CA PHE A 41 4.34 -6.42 7.11
C PHE A 41 4.40 -7.65 8.02
N PRO A 42 5.62 -8.18 8.29
CA PRO A 42 5.76 -9.39 9.10
C PRO A 42 5.29 -9.22 10.55
N ASP A 43 5.44 -8.01 11.11
CA ASP A 43 4.90 -7.61 12.41
C ASP A 43 4.14 -6.28 12.25
N SER A 44 2.91 -6.37 11.74
CA SER A 44 2.09 -5.19 11.48
C SER A 44 1.79 -4.40 12.76
N LYS A 45 1.73 -5.05 13.93
CA LYS A 45 1.43 -4.37 15.18
C LYS A 45 2.60 -3.49 15.61
N ALA A 46 3.83 -4.03 15.62
CA ALA A 46 5.01 -3.26 15.98
C ALA A 46 5.23 -2.07 15.03
N ILE A 47 4.95 -2.26 13.73
CA ILE A 47 5.00 -1.16 12.74
C ILE A 47 3.92 -0.12 13.05
N GLY A 48 2.69 -0.54 13.36
CA GLY A 48 1.60 0.35 13.77
C GLY A 48 1.94 1.17 15.03
N GLU A 49 2.57 0.54 16.03
CA GLU A 49 3.06 1.22 17.25
C GLU A 49 4.14 2.26 16.95
N ALA A 50 5.06 1.96 16.03
CA ALA A 50 6.08 2.92 15.59
C ALA A 50 5.47 4.13 14.88
N ILE A 51 4.54 3.89 13.94
CA ILE A 51 3.78 4.96 13.25
C ILE A 51 3.00 5.79 14.26
N ALA A 52 2.32 5.15 15.22
CA ALA A 52 1.59 5.83 16.29
C ALA A 52 2.49 6.75 17.12
N ALA A 53 3.70 6.29 17.43
CA ALA A 53 4.69 7.09 18.16
C ALA A 53 5.17 8.31 17.34
N ASP A 54 5.31 8.19 16.03
CA ASP A 54 5.66 9.32 15.15
C ASP A 54 4.51 10.32 14.99
N LEU A 55 3.29 9.84 14.80
CA LEU A 55 2.08 10.68 14.73
C LEU A 55 1.85 11.47 16.03
N ALA A 56 2.12 10.86 17.18
CA ALA A 56 1.99 11.52 18.47
C ALA A 56 2.94 12.72 18.62
N LYS A 57 4.12 12.71 17.99
CA LYS A 57 5.08 13.84 18.03
C LYS A 57 4.54 15.10 17.36
N VAL A 58 3.54 14.96 16.50
CA VAL A 58 2.89 16.06 15.77
C VAL A 58 1.46 16.32 16.24
N GLY A 59 1.04 15.71 17.36
CA GLY A 59 -0.27 15.93 17.97
C GLY A 59 -1.38 15.00 17.46
N ILE A 60 -1.08 14.05 16.57
CA ILE A 60 -2.05 13.06 16.11
C ILE A 60 -2.00 11.86 17.05
N LYS A 61 -3.06 11.68 17.83
CA LYS A 61 -3.21 10.52 18.72
C LYS A 61 -3.98 9.43 17.98
N VAL A 62 -3.36 8.28 17.79
CA VAL A 62 -4.04 7.12 17.17
C VAL A 62 -4.36 6.05 18.20
N ASN A 63 -5.57 5.50 18.10
CA ASN A 63 -5.98 4.31 18.83
C ASN A 63 -5.79 3.10 17.91
N LEU A 64 -4.86 2.20 18.27
CA LEU A 64 -4.59 1.02 17.45
C LEU A 64 -5.73 0.00 17.57
N GLN A 65 -6.35 -0.31 16.43
CA GLN A 65 -7.45 -1.27 16.30
C GLN A 65 -7.02 -2.46 15.44
N THR A 66 -7.65 -3.61 15.66
CA THR A 66 -7.53 -4.77 14.77
C THR A 66 -8.73 -5.69 14.99
N GLU A 67 -8.94 -6.61 14.05
CA GLU A 67 -9.98 -7.63 14.10
C GLU A 67 -9.54 -8.87 13.32
N ASP A 68 -10.41 -9.88 13.16
CA ASP A 68 -10.09 -11.04 12.33
C ASP A 68 -9.80 -10.65 10.88
N TRP A 69 -8.88 -11.34 10.20
CA TRP A 69 -8.43 -10.93 8.86
C TRP A 69 -9.55 -10.93 7.81
N GLY A 70 -10.51 -11.85 7.90
CA GLY A 70 -11.66 -11.86 6.99
C GLY A 70 -12.54 -10.64 7.18
N ALA A 71 -12.91 -10.36 8.44
CA ALA A 71 -13.67 -9.17 8.80
C ALA A 71 -12.93 -7.87 8.42
N TYR A 72 -11.63 -7.81 8.70
CA TYR A 72 -10.76 -6.67 8.39
C TYR A 72 -10.84 -6.30 6.91
N LEU A 73 -10.73 -7.29 6.03
CA LEU A 73 -10.84 -7.06 4.59
C LEU A 73 -12.24 -6.60 4.19
N ASP A 74 -13.28 -7.24 4.71
CA ASP A 74 -14.66 -6.90 4.37
C ASP A 74 -15.03 -5.48 4.82
N ASP A 75 -14.63 -5.07 6.02
CA ASP A 75 -14.98 -3.77 6.58
C ASP A 75 -14.09 -2.65 6.03
N ARG A 76 -12.81 -2.92 5.75
CA ARG A 76 -11.99 -2.01 4.97
C ARG A 76 -12.56 -1.79 3.57
N ASN A 77 -13.02 -2.86 2.89
CA ASN A 77 -13.58 -2.75 1.54
C ASN A 77 -14.86 -1.90 1.46
N LYS A 78 -15.55 -1.70 2.58
CA LYS A 78 -16.70 -0.80 2.73
C LYS A 78 -16.31 0.62 3.19
N GLY A 79 -15.01 0.92 3.29
CA GLY A 79 -14.51 2.23 3.71
C GLY A 79 -14.71 2.54 5.20
N LEU A 80 -14.83 1.53 6.07
CA LEU A 80 -15.14 1.75 7.49
C LEU A 80 -13.93 2.18 8.34
N PHE A 81 -12.71 2.11 7.80
CA PHE A 81 -11.48 2.42 8.53
C PHE A 81 -10.97 3.82 8.17
N PRO A 82 -10.81 4.72 9.15
CA PRO A 82 -10.29 6.07 8.88
C PRO A 82 -8.79 6.08 8.53
N MET A 83 -8.01 5.17 9.14
CA MET A 83 -6.62 4.90 8.79
C MET A 83 -6.37 3.41 8.92
N TRP A 84 -5.66 2.80 7.97
CA TRP A 84 -5.45 1.36 7.96
C TRP A 84 -4.13 0.97 7.31
N MET A 85 -3.61 -0.19 7.72
CA MET A 85 -2.46 -0.84 7.11
C MET A 85 -2.93 -1.86 6.08
N LEU A 86 -2.26 -1.88 4.94
CA LEU A 86 -2.36 -2.94 3.94
C LEU A 86 -1.03 -3.03 3.22
N GLY A 87 -0.80 -4.15 2.56
CA GLY A 87 0.23 -4.23 1.55
C GLY A 87 -0.20 -5.12 0.41
N TRP A 88 0.62 -5.11 -0.62
CA TRP A 88 0.34 -5.82 -1.86
C TRP A 88 1.61 -6.52 -2.33
N GLY A 89 1.44 -7.71 -2.88
CA GLY A 89 2.47 -8.40 -3.65
C GLY A 89 1.95 -8.54 -5.09
N SER A 90 2.84 -8.40 -6.08
CA SER A 90 2.40 -8.54 -7.47
C SER A 90 1.90 -9.96 -7.74
N ASP A 91 0.79 -10.09 -8.45
CA ASP A 91 0.25 -11.38 -8.90
C ASP A 91 0.83 -11.81 -10.25
N ASN A 92 1.25 -10.85 -11.08
CA ASN A 92 1.60 -11.08 -12.50
C ASN A 92 2.82 -10.29 -13.01
N GLY A 93 3.45 -9.46 -12.17
CA GLY A 93 4.59 -8.62 -12.54
C GLY A 93 4.23 -7.37 -13.35
N ASP A 94 2.94 -7.07 -13.51
CA ASP A 94 2.45 -5.96 -14.32
C ASP A 94 2.10 -4.74 -13.44
N PRO A 95 2.46 -3.50 -13.83
CA PRO A 95 2.15 -2.29 -13.06
C PRO A 95 0.64 -2.08 -12.83
N ASP A 96 -0.24 -2.55 -13.73
CA ASP A 96 -1.69 -2.53 -13.53
C ASP A 96 -2.10 -3.27 -12.24
N ASN A 97 -1.41 -4.36 -11.90
CA ASN A 97 -1.73 -5.14 -10.71
C ASN A 97 -1.35 -4.43 -9.40
N PHE A 98 -0.57 -3.34 -9.46
CA PHE A 98 -0.33 -2.47 -8.31
C PHE A 98 -1.25 -1.26 -8.32
N ILE A 99 -0.94 -0.27 -9.13
CA ILE A 99 -1.59 1.04 -9.07
C ILE A 99 -3.01 0.97 -9.68
N GLY A 100 -3.19 0.17 -10.74
CA GLY A 100 -4.47 -0.06 -11.39
C GLY A 100 -5.47 -0.82 -10.50
N TYR A 101 -5.04 -1.91 -9.88
CA TYR A 101 -5.88 -2.72 -9.00
C TYR A 101 -6.48 -1.89 -7.86
N HIS A 102 -5.70 -0.98 -7.29
CA HIS A 102 -6.15 -0.15 -6.18
C HIS A 102 -6.95 1.06 -6.67
N PHE A 103 -6.39 1.89 -7.54
CA PHE A 103 -6.95 3.22 -7.80
C PHE A 103 -7.81 3.33 -9.07
N ALA A 104 -7.90 2.30 -9.91
CA ALA A 104 -8.78 2.34 -11.07
C ALA A 104 -10.24 2.04 -10.70
N HIS A 105 -11.15 2.83 -11.27
CA HIS A 105 -12.61 2.77 -11.15
C HIS A 105 -13.32 3.35 -12.39
N PRO A 106 -14.59 3.03 -12.68
CA PRO A 106 -15.33 3.77 -13.72
C PRO A 106 -15.40 5.26 -13.35
N VAL A 107 -15.22 6.15 -14.34
CA VAL A 107 -15.23 7.61 -14.12
C VAL A 107 -16.54 8.03 -13.44
N GLY A 108 -16.42 8.72 -12.31
CA GLY A 108 -17.56 9.13 -11.49
C GLY A 108 -18.11 8.06 -10.54
N GLU A 109 -17.53 6.86 -10.50
CA GLU A 109 -17.94 5.74 -9.65
C GLU A 109 -16.75 5.22 -8.81
N PRO A 110 -16.21 6.02 -7.87
CA PRO A 110 -15.06 5.62 -7.06
C PRO A 110 -15.37 4.42 -6.15
N LYS A 111 -14.32 3.67 -5.81
CA LYS A 111 -14.44 2.58 -4.82
C LYS A 111 -14.66 3.14 -3.43
N GLU A 112 -15.57 2.49 -2.69
CA GLU A 112 -15.80 2.80 -1.28
C GLU A 112 -14.55 2.53 -0.41
N GLU A 113 -13.74 1.51 -0.74
CA GLU A 113 -12.63 1.07 0.12
C GLU A 113 -11.50 2.11 0.31
N ASP A 114 -11.33 3.00 -0.66
CA ASP A 114 -10.13 3.85 -0.73
C ASP A 114 -10.39 5.28 -0.28
N CYS A 115 -11.65 5.69 -0.10
CA CYS A 115 -12.04 7.07 0.21
C CYS A 115 -11.34 8.12 -0.67
N TYR A 116 -10.85 7.71 -1.85
CA TYR A 116 -10.02 8.48 -2.74
C TYR A 116 -10.63 8.43 -4.13
N ASN A 117 -10.91 9.60 -4.68
CA ASN A 117 -11.57 9.76 -5.96
C ASN A 117 -10.78 10.72 -6.84
N ASN A 118 -10.10 10.17 -7.84
CA ASN A 118 -9.44 10.94 -8.88
C ASN A 118 -9.72 10.30 -10.25
N ASP A 119 -10.65 10.90 -11.00
CA ASP A 119 -11.07 10.41 -12.32
C ASP A 119 -9.96 10.53 -13.38
N GLU A 120 -9.05 11.50 -13.26
CA GLU A 120 -7.88 11.62 -14.15
C GLU A 120 -6.96 10.41 -13.97
N LEU A 121 -6.61 10.10 -12.71
CA LEU A 121 -5.82 8.93 -12.38
C LEU A 121 -6.50 7.66 -12.88
N SER A 122 -7.81 7.51 -12.61
CA SER A 122 -8.52 6.31 -13.00
C SER A 122 -8.54 6.12 -14.52
N GLN A 123 -8.78 7.18 -15.29
CA GLN A 123 -8.76 7.12 -16.74
C GLN A 123 -7.37 6.74 -17.27
N LEU A 124 -6.29 7.31 -16.73
CA LEU A 124 -4.93 6.91 -17.07
C LEU A 124 -4.69 5.41 -16.83
N LEU A 125 -5.17 4.87 -15.71
CA LEU A 125 -5.01 3.46 -15.37
C LEU A 125 -5.81 2.55 -16.31
N ILE A 126 -7.01 2.97 -16.73
CA ILE A 126 -7.81 2.26 -17.74
C ILE A 126 -7.09 2.25 -19.10
N ASP A 127 -6.57 3.41 -19.53
CA ASP A 127 -5.85 3.54 -20.80
C ASP A 127 -4.55 2.72 -20.78
N GLY A 128 -3.79 2.77 -19.68
CA GLY A 128 -2.55 2.02 -19.49
C GLY A 128 -2.74 0.50 -19.48
N ARG A 129 -3.93 0.01 -19.11
CA ARG A 129 -4.27 -1.42 -19.17
C ARG A 129 -4.43 -1.92 -20.61
N ILE A 130 -4.91 -1.07 -21.53
CA ILE A 130 -5.22 -1.45 -22.91
C ILE A 130 -4.17 -0.98 -23.94
N GLU A 131 -3.23 -0.13 -23.54
CA GLU A 131 -2.14 0.33 -24.39
C GLU A 131 -1.12 -0.79 -24.65
N ALA A 132 -0.88 -1.08 -25.93
CA ALA A 132 0.00 -2.16 -26.38
C ALA A 132 1.43 -1.67 -26.64
N ASP A 133 1.63 -0.37 -26.88
CA ASP A 133 2.94 0.25 -27.03
C ASP A 133 3.58 0.45 -25.65
N ILE A 134 4.72 -0.20 -25.42
CA ILE A 134 5.38 -0.23 -24.11
C ILE A 134 5.83 1.17 -23.67
N ASP A 135 6.34 2.00 -24.58
CA ASP A 135 6.87 3.32 -24.25
C ASP A 135 5.73 4.27 -23.86
N LYS A 136 4.60 4.21 -24.58
CA LYS A 136 3.39 4.95 -24.21
C LYS A 136 2.80 4.47 -22.89
N ARG A 137 2.75 3.15 -22.71
CA ARG A 137 2.28 2.53 -21.48
C ARG A 137 3.11 2.94 -20.26
N GLU A 138 4.44 2.97 -20.41
CA GLU A 138 5.35 3.46 -19.37
C GLU A 138 5.08 4.93 -19.04
N ALA A 139 4.90 5.79 -20.05
CA ALA A 139 4.59 7.21 -19.84
C ALA A 139 3.27 7.40 -19.07
N ILE A 140 2.24 6.60 -19.40
CA ILE A 140 0.96 6.61 -18.67
C ILE A 140 1.16 6.26 -17.20
N TYR A 141 1.86 5.16 -16.89
CA TYR A 141 2.06 4.75 -15.50
C TYR A 141 2.96 5.72 -14.72
N LYS A 142 3.96 6.36 -15.37
CA LYS A 142 4.75 7.43 -14.72
C LYS A 142 3.87 8.60 -14.30
N ARG A 143 2.96 9.03 -15.18
CA ARG A 143 1.99 10.09 -14.84
C ARG A 143 1.03 9.67 -13.73
N ALA A 144 0.57 8.41 -13.76
CA ALA A 144 -0.27 7.87 -12.69
C ALA A 144 0.46 7.85 -11.33
N GLU A 145 1.73 7.45 -11.32
CA GLU A 145 2.58 7.47 -10.12
C GLU A 145 2.85 8.89 -9.60
N GLU A 146 2.99 9.89 -10.49
CA GLU A 146 3.10 11.30 -10.10
C GLU A 146 1.83 11.79 -9.39
N ILE A 147 0.65 11.51 -9.95
CA ILE A 147 -0.62 11.89 -9.32
C ILE A 147 -0.76 11.24 -7.95
N VAL A 148 -0.49 9.94 -7.83
CA VAL A 148 -0.53 9.24 -6.53
C VAL A 148 0.48 9.83 -5.55
N HIS A 149 1.66 10.26 -6.02
CA HIS A 149 2.64 10.90 -5.16
C HIS A 149 2.21 12.30 -4.71
N GLU A 150 1.58 13.09 -5.58
CA GLU A 150 1.09 14.44 -5.26
C GLU A 150 -0.11 14.40 -4.31
N ASP A 151 -1.04 13.46 -4.53
CA ASP A 151 -2.34 13.44 -3.86
C ASP A 151 -2.33 12.74 -2.50
N VAL A 152 -1.28 12.00 -2.11
CA VAL A 152 -1.24 11.47 -0.74
C VAL A 152 -2.13 10.25 -0.42
N PRO A 153 -2.77 9.51 -1.35
CA PRO A 153 -3.90 8.65 -0.98
C PRO A 153 -3.47 7.47 -0.10
N ARG A 154 -2.20 7.08 -0.18
CA ARG A 154 -1.55 6.08 0.68
C ARG A 154 -0.11 6.47 0.91
N ILE A 155 0.44 6.11 2.07
CA ILE A 155 1.85 6.32 2.42
C ILE A 155 2.61 5.00 2.24
N PRO A 156 3.51 4.89 1.24
CA PRO A 156 4.37 3.71 1.10
C PRO A 156 5.32 3.62 2.29
N VAL A 157 5.31 2.49 3.01
CA VAL A 157 6.13 2.29 4.21
C VAL A 157 7.44 1.56 3.88
N VAL A 158 7.35 0.44 3.16
CA VAL A 158 8.50 -0.42 2.88
C VAL A 158 8.24 -1.32 1.67
N TRP A 159 9.31 -1.65 0.94
CA TRP A 159 9.37 -2.77 0.01
C TRP A 159 10.24 -3.87 0.63
N THR A 160 9.61 -4.96 1.07
CA THR A 160 10.30 -6.04 1.77
C THR A 160 10.91 -7.04 0.80
N THR A 161 12.03 -7.65 1.18
CA THR A 161 12.52 -8.86 0.53
C THR A 161 11.98 -10.09 1.27
N SER A 162 11.36 -11.01 0.53
CA SER A 162 10.87 -12.26 1.10
C SER A 162 12.04 -13.18 1.43
N VAL A 163 11.96 -13.86 2.58
CA VAL A 163 12.94 -14.87 3.01
C VAL A 163 12.25 -16.22 3.07
N THR A 164 12.67 -17.13 2.20
CA THR A 164 12.20 -18.52 2.20
C THR A 164 13.29 -19.42 2.80
N VAL A 165 12.95 -20.14 3.87
CA VAL A 165 13.86 -21.08 4.53
C VAL A 165 13.37 -22.50 4.28
N LEU A 166 14.22 -23.31 3.66
CA LEU A 166 13.93 -24.71 3.34
C LEU A 166 14.93 -25.62 4.04
N ARG A 167 14.50 -26.84 4.37
CA ARG A 167 15.42 -27.89 4.81
C ARG A 167 16.33 -28.32 3.65
N ASN A 168 17.53 -28.81 3.95
CA ASN A 168 18.53 -29.19 2.93
C ASN A 168 18.04 -30.32 2.00
N GLU A 169 17.13 -31.14 2.50
CA GLU A 169 16.44 -32.24 1.83
C GLU A 169 15.45 -31.76 0.75
N VAL A 170 15.03 -30.49 0.81
CA VAL A 170 14.10 -29.92 -0.15
C VAL A 170 14.85 -29.53 -1.41
N LYS A 171 14.47 -30.11 -2.55
CA LYS A 171 15.02 -29.81 -3.87
C LYS A 171 13.95 -29.20 -4.78
N GLY A 172 14.40 -28.56 -5.85
CA GLY A 172 13.52 -28.03 -6.90
C GLY A 172 12.90 -26.65 -6.63
N TYR A 173 13.16 -26.03 -5.47
CA TYR A 173 12.67 -24.67 -5.21
C TYR A 173 13.37 -23.66 -6.12
N THR A 174 12.56 -22.93 -6.89
CA THR A 174 13.00 -21.77 -7.66
C THR A 174 12.26 -20.56 -7.12
N PRO A 175 12.96 -19.58 -6.52
CA PRO A 175 12.34 -18.33 -6.11
C PRO A 175 11.75 -17.63 -7.34
N VAL A 176 10.55 -17.08 -7.21
CA VAL A 176 9.99 -16.16 -8.22
C VAL A 176 9.58 -14.85 -7.56
N VAL A 177 9.47 -13.80 -8.37
CA VAL A 177 9.43 -12.41 -7.87
C VAL A 177 8.05 -12.01 -7.33
N PHE A 178 6.97 -12.74 -7.64
CA PHE A 178 5.59 -12.32 -7.39
C PHE A 178 4.82 -13.23 -6.41
N ARG A 179 4.92 -14.56 -6.55
CA ARG A 179 4.21 -15.53 -5.70
C ARG A 179 5.04 -16.78 -5.54
N ASP A 180 5.25 -17.35 -4.35
CA ASP A 180 5.96 -18.63 -4.25
C ASP A 180 5.20 -19.77 -4.93
N TRP A 181 5.83 -20.40 -5.93
CA TRP A 181 5.33 -21.63 -6.54
C TRP A 181 6.08 -22.79 -5.92
N TYR A 182 5.35 -23.63 -5.18
CA TYR A 182 5.88 -24.85 -4.58
C TYR A 182 5.70 -26.08 -5.50
N GLU A 183 5.23 -25.84 -6.72
CA GLU A 183 5.14 -26.87 -7.75
C GLU A 183 6.54 -27.38 -8.09
N TYR A 184 6.66 -28.68 -8.34
CA TYR A 184 7.93 -29.36 -8.68
C TYR A 184 8.97 -29.46 -7.56
N MET A 185 8.59 -29.20 -6.32
CA MET A 185 9.45 -29.46 -5.17
C MET A 185 9.41 -30.92 -4.74
N SER A 186 10.56 -31.46 -4.35
CA SER A 186 10.69 -32.81 -3.80
C SER A 186 11.43 -32.78 -2.46
N VAL A 187 11.22 -33.83 -1.66
CA VAL A 187 11.97 -34.07 -0.43
C VAL A 187 12.80 -35.33 -0.64
N GLU A 188 14.11 -35.16 -0.75
CA GLU A 188 15.08 -36.26 -0.86
C GLU A 188 15.61 -36.61 0.52
N LYS A 189 15.54 -37.90 0.88
CA LYS A 189 16.08 -38.42 2.14
C LYS A 189 17.48 -38.98 1.96
#